data_AF-A0A536C7D2-F1
#
_entry.id   AF-A0A536C7D2-F1
#
_cell.length_a   1.000
_cell.length_b   1.000
_cell.length_c   1.000
_cell.angle_alpha   90.00
_cell.angle_beta   90.00
_cell.angle_gamma   90.00
#
_symmetry.space_group_name_H-M   'P 1'
#
loop_
_entity.id
_entity.type
_entity.pdbx_description
1 polymer ?
#
loop_
_entity_poly.entity_id
_entity_poly.type
_entity_poly.pdbx_seq_one_letter_code
_entity_poly.pdbx_strand_id
1 'polypeptide(L)'
;MHARRHPPGGRRRRVACWKGSSNSECIHHSHLCAPLRQYRTCVRILERLFWLSRGWDTRPKLKTILGVDLAPQRPRFARERAEVANHILEPDWVGTRALARIGHGGPHFVGYAGEVDGPRELYDAIAAEAQCTTAIIDGVLVSDWRDESELELDPDGNAFVRKASARQIFAAFDLLEVDGESLLEIPLLERKRHLEGLLVPSVNVRLTPFVTRGLRSWRETLVAQGFHRVVLKNWNSAYAPGRTTDDWLVVEKISGAR
;
A
#
# COMPACT_ATOMS: atom_id res chain seq x y z
N MET A 1 47.91 -45.11 54.64
CA MET A 1 46.69 -45.89 54.39
C MET A 1 45.97 -45.30 53.18
N HIS A 2 46.17 -45.90 52.01
CA HIS A 2 45.44 -45.58 50.78
C HIS A 2 44.58 -46.79 50.42
N ALA A 3 43.28 -46.58 50.17
CA ALA A 3 42.44 -47.57 49.52
C ALA A 3 41.40 -46.89 48.62
N ARG A 4 41.35 -47.40 47.39
CA ARG A 4 40.54 -47.02 46.22
C ARG A 4 39.11 -47.55 46.33
N ARG A 5 38.17 -46.99 45.54
CA ARG A 5 37.37 -47.69 44.48
C ARG A 5 36.30 -46.75 43.83
N HIS A 6 36.13 -46.86 42.51
CA HIS A 6 35.17 -46.15 41.63
C HIS A 6 33.77 -46.85 41.55
N PRO A 7 32.86 -46.53 40.60
CA PRO A 7 31.59 -45.78 40.74
C PRO A 7 30.34 -46.69 40.48
N PRO A 8 29.08 -46.19 40.41
CA PRO A 8 28.48 -45.86 39.09
C PRO A 8 27.33 -44.81 39.11
N GLY A 9 26.83 -44.40 37.93
CA GLY A 9 25.41 -44.03 37.77
C GLY A 9 25.07 -42.78 36.95
N GLY A 10 25.29 -42.80 35.63
CA GLY A 10 24.65 -41.86 34.71
C GLY A 10 23.25 -42.34 34.28
N ARG A 11 22.26 -41.45 34.30
CA ARG A 11 20.95 -41.66 33.62
C ARG A 11 20.67 -40.55 32.61
N ARG A 12 20.64 -40.95 31.34
CA ARG A 12 20.04 -40.27 30.18
C ARG A 12 18.52 -40.34 30.27
N ARG A 13 17.80 -39.27 29.88
CA ARG A 13 16.37 -39.32 29.56
C ARG A 13 16.18 -39.48 28.05
N ARG A 14 15.26 -40.39 27.70
CA ARG A 14 14.84 -40.81 26.36
C ARG A 14 13.75 -39.87 25.83
N VAL A 15 13.72 -39.64 24.52
CA VAL A 15 12.52 -39.26 23.78
C VAL A 15 12.17 -40.43 22.87
N ALA A 16 10.92 -40.86 22.93
CA ALA A 16 10.42 -42.07 22.29
C ALA A 16 9.95 -41.80 20.85
N CYS A 17 10.24 -42.77 19.99
CA CYS A 17 9.79 -42.90 18.61
C CYS A 17 8.45 -43.66 18.61
N TRP A 18 7.53 -43.27 17.71
CA TRP A 18 6.39 -44.09 17.32
C TRP A 18 6.36 -44.20 15.79
N LYS A 19 6.44 -45.43 15.29
CA LYS A 19 6.14 -45.85 13.92
C LYS A 19 4.98 -46.84 13.97
N GLY A 20 4.06 -46.73 13.02
CA GLY A 20 3.02 -47.73 12.73
C GLY A 20 2.55 -47.59 11.28
N SER A 21 2.96 -48.55 10.45
CA SER A 21 2.59 -48.83 9.05
C SER A 21 1.15 -49.37 8.91
N SER A 22 0.45 -49.29 7.77
CA SER A 22 0.64 -50.14 6.57
C SER A 22 -0.51 -49.97 5.54
N ASN A 23 -0.18 -50.15 4.23
CA ASN A 23 -0.93 -50.81 3.12
C ASN A 23 -2.37 -50.36 2.73
N SER A 24 -2.86 -50.32 1.47
CA SER A 24 -2.41 -50.66 0.11
C SER A 24 -3.35 -49.99 -0.92
N GLU A 25 -2.84 -49.77 -2.13
CA GLU A 25 -3.49 -49.93 -3.45
C GLU A 25 -4.75 -49.13 -3.91
N CYS A 26 -4.53 -48.46 -5.06
CA CYS A 26 -5.31 -48.58 -6.31
C CYS A 26 -6.37 -47.52 -6.75
N ILE A 27 -5.96 -46.78 -7.80
CA ILE A 27 -6.66 -46.39 -9.05
C ILE A 27 -7.79 -45.32 -8.99
N HIS A 28 -7.53 -44.11 -9.53
CA HIS A 28 -8.14 -43.57 -10.78
C HIS A 28 -7.96 -42.04 -10.90
N HIS A 29 -7.67 -41.61 -12.13
CA HIS A 29 -7.72 -40.24 -12.65
C HIS A 29 -8.82 -39.34 -12.04
N SER A 30 -8.48 -38.10 -11.71
CA SER A 30 -9.36 -36.95 -11.98
C SER A 30 -8.60 -35.63 -12.00
N HIS A 31 -8.75 -34.92 -13.12
CA HIS A 31 -8.41 -33.52 -13.29
C HIS A 31 -9.24 -32.65 -12.34
N LEU A 32 -8.62 -31.79 -11.52
CA LEU A 32 -9.26 -30.62 -10.91
C LEU A 32 -8.17 -29.52 -10.79
N CYS A 33 -7.94 -28.71 -11.82
CA CYS A 33 -8.63 -27.45 -12.13
C CYS A 33 -8.36 -26.36 -11.07
N ALA A 34 -7.62 -25.34 -11.49
CA ALA A 34 -7.24 -24.15 -10.73
C ALA A 34 -8.45 -23.33 -10.24
N PRO A 35 -8.38 -22.60 -9.12
CA PRO A 35 -9.38 -21.60 -8.78
C PRO A 35 -8.95 -20.23 -9.33
N LEU A 36 -9.11 -20.02 -10.63
CA LEU A 36 -9.13 -18.70 -11.26
C LEU A 36 -10.55 -18.45 -11.78
N ARG A 37 -11.48 -17.99 -10.92
CA ARG A 37 -12.75 -17.35 -11.32
C ARG A 37 -13.65 -17.08 -10.10
N GLN A 38 -13.50 -15.93 -9.44
CA GLN A 38 -14.65 -15.38 -8.70
C GLN A 38 -14.69 -13.85 -8.51
N TYR A 39 -13.70 -13.09 -8.97
CA TYR A 39 -13.70 -11.63 -8.79
C TYR A 39 -14.30 -10.84 -9.95
N ARG A 40 -14.89 -11.51 -10.96
CA ARG A 40 -15.44 -10.85 -12.16
C ARG A 40 -16.85 -10.27 -12.00
N THR A 41 -17.43 -10.30 -10.80
CA THR A 41 -18.86 -9.95 -10.59
C THR A 41 -19.13 -8.85 -9.56
N CYS A 42 -18.14 -8.38 -8.81
CA CYS A 42 -18.39 -7.41 -7.73
C CYS A 42 -18.62 -5.96 -8.20
N VAL A 43 -18.16 -5.57 -9.39
CA VAL A 43 -18.29 -4.16 -9.84
C VAL A 43 -19.69 -3.83 -10.37
N ARG A 44 -20.50 -4.81 -10.83
CA ARG A 44 -21.83 -4.52 -11.40
C ARG A 44 -23.00 -4.49 -10.42
N ILE A 45 -22.86 -4.99 -9.19
CA ILE A 45 -23.99 -5.07 -8.24
C ILE A 45 -23.97 -3.93 -7.21
N LEU A 46 -22.80 -3.37 -6.90
CA LEU A 46 -22.68 -2.19 -6.04
C LEU A 46 -23.01 -0.87 -6.76
N GLU A 47 -23.28 -0.91 -8.07
CA GLU A 47 -23.74 0.25 -8.84
C GLU A 47 -25.20 0.65 -8.59
N ARG A 48 -26.03 -0.16 -7.93
CA ARG A 48 -27.46 0.19 -7.75
C ARG A 48 -27.84 0.75 -6.39
N LEU A 49 -27.22 0.32 -5.30
CA LEU A 49 -27.65 0.72 -3.95
C LEU A 49 -26.90 1.93 -3.40
N PHE A 50 -25.66 2.17 -3.85
CA PHE A 50 -24.88 3.35 -3.44
C PHE A 50 -25.26 4.61 -4.27
N TRP A 51 -25.64 4.42 -5.54
CA TRP A 51 -26.02 5.51 -6.45
C TRP A 51 -27.46 6.03 -6.27
N LEU A 52 -28.34 5.30 -5.58
CA LEU A 52 -29.73 5.72 -5.32
C LEU A 52 -29.90 6.57 -4.05
N SER A 53 -28.93 6.62 -3.14
CA SER A 53 -29.09 7.30 -1.83
C SER A 53 -28.63 8.77 -1.82
N ARG A 54 -27.99 9.25 -2.89
CA ARG A 54 -27.67 10.67 -3.06
C ARG A 54 -28.50 11.26 -4.17
N GLY A 55 -29.52 12.03 -3.77
CA GLY A 55 -30.27 12.89 -4.67
C GLY A 55 -29.32 13.77 -5.48
N TRP A 56 -29.40 13.60 -6.80
CA TRP A 56 -29.07 14.53 -7.87
C TRP A 56 -28.35 15.82 -7.43
N ASP A 57 -27.01 15.81 -7.43
CA ASP A 57 -26.27 17.03 -7.74
C ASP A 57 -26.36 17.20 -9.27
N THR A 58 -27.08 18.22 -9.71
CA THR A 58 -27.33 18.56 -11.12
C THR A 58 -26.18 19.32 -11.77
N ARG A 59 -25.01 19.40 -11.12
CA ARG A 59 -23.80 19.91 -11.77
C ARG A 59 -23.40 18.97 -12.92
N PRO A 60 -22.96 19.52 -14.07
CA PRO A 60 -22.58 18.70 -15.20
C PRO A 60 -21.47 17.75 -14.76
N LYS A 61 -21.83 16.46 -14.63
CA LYS A 61 -20.85 15.37 -14.44
C LYS A 61 -19.80 15.58 -15.52
N LEU A 62 -18.55 15.76 -15.12
CA LEU A 62 -17.37 15.82 -15.98
C LEU A 62 -17.30 14.50 -16.77
N LYS A 63 -18.13 14.38 -17.81
CA LYS A 63 -18.09 13.31 -18.78
C LYS A 63 -16.71 13.41 -19.40
N THR A 64 -15.93 12.35 -19.17
CA THR A 64 -14.75 12.02 -19.94
C THR A 64 -13.57 12.96 -19.71
N ILE A 65 -12.80 12.70 -18.64
CA ILE A 65 -11.40 13.16 -18.53
C ILE A 65 -10.48 12.21 -19.33
N LEU A 66 -10.86 11.86 -20.58
CA LEU A 66 -9.91 11.28 -21.53
C LEU A 66 -9.12 12.44 -22.15
N GLY A 67 -8.19 13.03 -21.38
CA GLY A 67 -7.26 14.03 -21.93
C GLY A 67 -6.92 15.25 -21.07
N VAL A 68 -7.31 15.31 -19.79
CA VAL A 68 -6.78 16.38 -18.93
C VAL A 68 -5.36 16.00 -18.54
N ASP A 69 -4.42 16.89 -18.84
CA ASP A 69 -3.04 16.86 -18.36
C ASP A 69 -3.05 17.11 -16.84
N LEU A 70 -3.35 16.07 -16.07
CA LEU A 70 -3.41 16.14 -14.62
C LEU A 70 -1.99 16.23 -14.08
N ALA A 71 -1.74 17.27 -13.28
CA ALA A 71 -0.55 17.36 -12.44
C ALA A 71 -0.89 16.94 -11.01
N PRO A 72 0.05 16.32 -10.27
CA PRO A 72 -0.15 16.03 -8.86
C PRO A 72 -0.56 17.28 -8.06
N GLN A 73 -1.45 17.12 -7.09
CA GLN A 73 -1.79 18.17 -6.13
C GLN A 73 -0.56 18.53 -5.31
N ARG A 74 -0.31 19.84 -5.13
CA ARG A 74 0.85 20.33 -4.40
C ARG A 74 0.50 20.50 -2.92
N PRO A 75 1.25 19.90 -1.99
CA PRO A 75 1.07 20.21 -0.59
C PRO A 75 1.65 21.59 -0.26
N ARG A 76 1.17 22.20 0.82
CA ARG A 76 1.86 23.31 1.47
C ARG A 76 2.83 22.77 2.51
N PHE A 77 3.97 23.43 2.66
CA PHE A 77 4.95 23.09 3.69
C PHE A 77 4.81 24.02 4.89
N ALA A 78 4.90 23.44 6.09
CA ALA A 78 5.02 24.19 7.34
C ALA A 78 5.97 23.45 8.29
N ARG A 79 6.82 24.19 9.01
CA ARG A 79 7.75 23.57 9.96
C ARG A 79 7.01 22.88 11.12
N GLU A 80 5.97 23.52 11.62
CA GLU A 80 5.20 23.05 12.76
C GLU A 80 3.72 23.39 12.59
N ARG A 81 2.85 22.52 13.10
CA ARG A 81 1.40 22.75 13.12
C ARG A 81 0.79 22.21 14.41
N ALA A 82 -0.17 22.94 14.98
CA ALA A 82 -1.02 22.37 16.02
C ALA A 82 -1.84 21.21 15.44
N GLU A 83 -2.16 20.22 16.26
CA GLU A 83 -3.03 19.12 15.84
C GLU A 83 -4.36 19.69 15.30
N VAL A 84 -4.72 19.30 14.07
CA VAL A 84 -5.88 19.87 13.36
C VAL A 84 -7.00 18.83 13.35
N ALA A 85 -8.20 19.25 13.75
CA ALA A 85 -9.39 18.42 13.63
C ALA A 85 -9.69 18.08 12.16
N ASN A 86 -10.42 16.99 11.91
CA ASN A 86 -10.86 16.58 10.57
C ASN A 86 -9.71 16.31 9.58
N HIS A 87 -8.51 16.01 10.08
CA HIS A 87 -7.36 15.65 9.26
C HIS A 87 -6.96 14.21 9.52
N ILE A 88 -6.54 13.53 8.45
CA ILE A 88 -5.72 12.33 8.55
C ILE A 88 -4.25 12.69 8.57
N LEU A 89 -3.43 11.77 9.06
CA LEU A 89 -1.98 11.84 8.99
C LEU A 89 -1.43 10.65 8.22
N GLU A 90 -0.56 10.94 7.26
CA GLU A 90 0.19 9.98 6.46
C GLU A 90 1.71 10.20 6.62
N PRO A 91 2.55 9.18 6.41
CA PRO A 91 3.98 9.40 6.23
C PRO A 91 4.26 10.23 4.97
N ASP A 92 5.26 11.12 5.04
CA ASP A 92 5.79 11.81 3.86
C ASP A 92 6.88 10.94 3.20
N TRP A 93 6.49 10.17 2.19
CA TRP A 93 7.40 9.34 1.42
C TRP A 93 8.45 10.17 0.67
N VAL A 94 9.72 9.77 0.76
CA VAL A 94 10.83 10.40 0.03
C VAL A 94 11.01 9.70 -1.32
N GLY A 95 10.87 10.44 -2.40
CA GLY A 95 11.03 9.92 -3.75
C GLY A 95 10.45 10.88 -4.80
N THR A 96 10.22 10.36 -6.00
CA THR A 96 9.65 11.13 -7.10
C THR A 96 8.12 11.02 -7.08
N ARG A 97 7.45 12.15 -6.90
CA ARG A 97 5.98 12.23 -6.96
C ARG A 97 5.49 11.97 -8.38
N ALA A 98 4.58 11.02 -8.56
CA ALA A 98 4.03 10.67 -9.87
C ALA A 98 2.58 10.17 -9.81
N LEU A 99 1.81 10.54 -10.83
CA LEU A 99 0.55 9.91 -11.19
C LEU A 99 0.86 8.70 -12.07
N ALA A 100 0.53 7.50 -11.61
CA ALA A 100 0.55 6.28 -12.42
C ALA A 100 -0.74 6.21 -13.26
N ARG A 101 -0.60 6.10 -14.59
CA ARG A 101 -1.70 6.11 -15.56
C ARG A 101 -1.87 4.73 -16.20
N ILE A 102 -2.78 3.94 -15.65
CA ILE A 102 -3.04 2.56 -16.09
C ILE A 102 -4.03 2.58 -17.25
N GLY A 103 -3.72 1.85 -18.32
CA GLY A 103 -4.63 1.66 -19.46
C GLY A 103 -4.86 2.91 -20.34
N HIS A 104 -4.22 4.03 -20.02
CA HIS A 104 -4.26 5.24 -20.84
C HIS A 104 -3.14 5.24 -21.90
N GLY A 105 -3.40 5.90 -23.03
CA GLY A 105 -2.33 6.28 -23.95
C GLY A 105 -1.41 7.37 -23.37
N GLY A 106 -0.16 7.41 -23.84
CA GLY A 106 0.85 8.39 -23.43
C GLY A 106 1.78 7.88 -22.32
N PRO A 107 2.35 8.77 -21.49
CA PRO A 107 3.31 8.39 -20.46
C PRO A 107 2.65 7.58 -19.34
N HIS A 108 3.37 6.58 -18.86
CA HIS A 108 2.97 5.73 -17.73
C HIS A 108 2.96 6.49 -16.40
N PHE A 109 3.91 7.41 -16.23
CA PHE A 109 4.05 8.23 -15.02
C PHE A 109 4.09 9.72 -15.39
N VAL A 110 3.32 10.53 -14.68
CA VAL A 110 3.28 11.99 -14.85
C VAL A 110 3.53 12.68 -13.52
N GLY A 111 4.56 13.50 -13.45
CA GLY A 111 4.92 14.31 -12.29
C GLY A 111 4.54 15.78 -12.46
N TYR A 112 5.19 16.64 -11.69
CA TYR A 112 4.95 18.09 -11.74
C TYR A 112 5.38 18.78 -13.04
N ALA A 113 6.34 18.18 -13.77
CA ALA A 113 6.95 18.75 -14.97
C ALA A 113 6.62 17.96 -16.25
N GLY A 114 5.59 17.11 -16.20
CA GLY A 114 5.22 16.22 -17.29
C GLY A 114 5.66 14.77 -17.04
N GLU A 115 6.05 14.06 -18.11
CA GLU A 115 6.46 12.66 -18.05
C GLU A 115 7.62 12.45 -17.06
N VAL A 116 7.48 11.39 -16.25
CA VAL A 116 8.49 10.95 -15.30
C VAL A 116 8.97 9.57 -15.75
N ASP A 117 10.29 9.41 -15.85
CA ASP A 117 10.86 8.10 -16.13
C ASP A 117 10.72 7.18 -14.92
N GLY A 118 10.43 5.91 -15.18
CA GLY A 118 10.22 4.89 -14.17
C GLY A 118 10.44 3.50 -14.76
N PRO A 119 10.93 2.52 -13.97
CA PRO A 119 11.17 1.18 -14.49
C PRO A 119 9.90 0.58 -15.08
N ARG A 120 10.02 0.03 -16.29
CA ARG A 120 8.88 -0.60 -16.96
C ARG A 120 8.27 -1.73 -16.12
N GLU A 121 9.13 -2.52 -15.48
CA GLU A 121 8.75 -3.59 -14.56
C GLU A 121 7.93 -3.11 -13.35
N LEU A 122 8.22 -1.92 -12.83
CA LEU A 122 7.45 -1.34 -11.73
C LEU A 122 6.06 -0.91 -12.22
N TYR A 123 5.96 -0.30 -13.40
CA TYR A 123 4.67 0.00 -14.00
C TYR A 123 3.85 -1.26 -14.26
N ASP A 124 4.46 -2.30 -14.82
CA ASP A 124 3.77 -3.57 -15.09
C ASP A 124 3.28 -4.22 -13.80
N ALA A 125 4.05 -4.15 -12.71
CA ALA A 125 3.60 -4.59 -11.39
C ALA A 125 2.39 -3.78 -10.88
N ILE A 126 2.41 -2.45 -11.01
CA ILE A 126 1.25 -1.61 -10.62
C ILE A 126 0.01 -1.98 -11.44
N ALA A 127 0.16 -2.14 -12.75
CA ALA A 127 -0.94 -2.48 -13.65
C ALA A 127 -1.50 -3.89 -13.38
N ALA A 128 -0.64 -4.85 -13.03
CA ALA A 128 -1.07 -6.22 -12.71
C ALA A 128 -1.87 -6.30 -11.39
N GLU A 129 -1.54 -5.45 -10.42
CA GLU A 129 -2.22 -5.42 -9.12
C GLU A 129 -3.47 -4.53 -9.08
N ALA A 130 -3.70 -3.73 -10.13
CA ALA A 130 -4.87 -2.86 -10.23
C ALA A 130 -6.07 -3.60 -10.85
N GLN A 131 -7.18 -3.65 -10.11
CA GLN A 131 -8.42 -4.31 -10.52
C GLN A 131 -9.32 -3.39 -11.37
N CYS A 132 -8.78 -2.87 -12.46
CA CYS A 132 -9.46 -1.93 -13.36
C CYS A 132 -9.00 -2.08 -14.82
N THR A 133 -9.73 -1.46 -15.74
CA THR A 133 -9.31 -1.26 -17.14
C THR A 133 -8.46 0.01 -17.26
N THR A 134 -8.90 1.11 -16.65
CA THR A 134 -8.14 2.36 -16.58
C THR A 134 -8.12 2.91 -15.15
N ALA A 135 -7.04 3.60 -14.78
CA ALA A 135 -6.98 4.32 -13.53
C ALA A 135 -5.87 5.39 -13.54
N ILE A 136 -6.07 6.42 -12.73
CA ILE A 136 -5.03 7.40 -12.40
C ILE A 136 -4.82 7.38 -10.89
N ILE A 137 -3.65 6.89 -10.47
CA ILE A 137 -3.28 6.69 -9.06
C ILE A 137 -2.17 7.66 -8.70
N ASP A 138 -2.35 8.45 -7.64
CA ASP A 138 -1.32 9.36 -7.16
C ASP A 138 -0.45 8.65 -6.11
N GLY A 139 0.87 8.69 -6.32
CA GLY A 139 1.84 7.99 -5.47
C GLY A 139 3.25 8.58 -5.51
N VAL A 140 4.17 7.96 -4.79
CA VAL A 140 5.60 8.27 -4.84
C VAL A 140 6.37 7.06 -5.35
N LEU A 141 7.22 7.27 -6.35
CA LEU A 141 8.25 6.33 -6.76
C LEU A 141 9.41 6.43 -5.77
N VAL A 142 9.58 5.40 -4.93
CA VAL A 142 10.61 5.35 -3.89
C VAL A 142 11.75 4.48 -4.39
N SER A 143 12.96 5.04 -4.35
CA SER A 143 14.21 4.34 -4.69
C SER A 143 14.84 3.68 -3.46
N ASP A 144 15.58 2.59 -3.68
CA ASP A 144 16.35 1.89 -2.62
C ASP A 144 15.48 1.51 -1.40
N TRP A 145 14.21 1.15 -1.64
CA TRP A 145 13.36 0.63 -0.58
C TRP A 145 13.88 -0.73 -0.14
N ARG A 146 13.95 -0.90 1.17
CA ARG A 146 14.36 -2.15 1.82
C ARG A 146 13.28 -2.51 2.81
N ASP A 147 12.72 -3.70 2.63
CA ASP A 147 11.86 -4.26 3.65
C ASP A 147 12.66 -4.55 4.93
N GLU A 148 11.93 -4.69 6.03
CA GLU A 148 12.52 -5.25 7.22
C GLU A 148 13.15 -6.60 6.88
N SER A 149 14.31 -6.85 7.48
CA SER A 149 15.12 -8.05 7.31
C SER A 149 14.29 -9.33 7.13
N GLU A 150 14.50 -10.03 6.02
CA GLU A 150 13.83 -11.31 5.77
C GLU A 150 14.57 -12.42 6.52
N LEU A 151 13.82 -13.21 7.30
CA LEU A 151 14.32 -14.45 7.88
C LEU A 151 14.29 -15.53 6.79
N GLU A 152 15.44 -16.10 6.49
CA GLU A 152 15.60 -17.22 5.57
C GLU A 152 16.24 -18.41 6.28
N LEU A 153 16.01 -19.61 5.74
CA LEU A 153 16.66 -20.83 6.18
C LEU A 153 17.76 -21.21 5.19
N ASP A 154 18.95 -21.52 5.68
CA ASP A 154 20.01 -22.11 4.85
C ASP A 154 19.69 -23.58 4.51
N PRO A 155 20.44 -24.22 3.59
CA PRO A 155 20.25 -25.64 3.26
C PRO A 155 20.42 -26.59 4.46
N ASP A 156 21.11 -26.15 5.52
CA ASP A 156 21.32 -26.89 6.77
C ASP A 156 20.20 -26.62 7.81
N GLY A 157 19.22 -25.78 7.47
CA GLY A 157 18.06 -25.46 8.31
C GLY A 157 18.32 -24.36 9.36
N ASN A 158 19.45 -23.66 9.32
CA ASN A 158 19.69 -22.54 10.21
C ASN A 158 18.98 -21.28 9.70
N ALA A 159 18.28 -20.60 10.61
CA ALA A 159 17.70 -19.30 10.32
C ALA A 159 18.80 -18.23 10.27
N PHE A 160 18.92 -17.54 9.14
CA PHE A 160 19.74 -16.36 9.00
C PHE A 160 18.89 -15.18 8.51
N VAL A 161 19.33 -13.98 8.87
CA VAL A 161 18.68 -12.76 8.42
C VAL A 161 19.38 -12.29 7.16
N ARG A 162 18.71 -12.35 6.01
CA ARG A 162 19.20 -11.70 4.81
C ARG A 162 18.78 -10.25 4.82
N LYS A 163 19.73 -9.35 4.60
CA LYS A 163 19.40 -7.94 4.34
C LYS A 163 18.61 -7.90 3.03
N ALA A 164 17.36 -7.45 3.09
CA ALA A 164 16.51 -7.32 1.91
C ALA A 164 17.27 -6.52 0.84
N SER A 165 17.23 -7.00 -0.40
CA SER A 165 17.79 -6.26 -1.51
C SER A 165 16.98 -4.98 -1.71
N ALA A 166 17.70 -3.91 -2.04
CA ALA A 166 17.13 -2.64 -2.44
C ALA A 166 16.22 -2.85 -3.66
N ARG A 167 15.02 -2.30 -3.63
CA ARG A 167 14.08 -2.30 -4.77
C ARG A 167 13.42 -0.94 -4.95
N GLN A 168 12.93 -0.70 -6.16
CA GLN A 168 12.01 0.41 -6.40
C GLN A 168 10.59 -0.03 -6.11
N ILE A 169 9.84 0.85 -5.45
CA ILE A 169 8.45 0.63 -5.09
C ILE A 169 7.62 1.84 -5.48
N PHE A 170 6.31 1.63 -5.59
CA PHE A 170 5.33 2.69 -5.72
C PHE A 170 4.47 2.74 -4.44
N ALA A 171 4.58 3.84 -3.71
CA ALA A 171 3.76 4.12 -2.54
C ALA A 171 2.56 4.97 -2.95
N ALA A 172 1.43 4.32 -3.20
CA ALA A 172 0.17 4.96 -3.57
C ALA A 172 -0.54 5.55 -2.34
N PHE A 173 -1.18 6.71 -2.47
CA PHE A 173 -1.98 7.28 -1.37
C PHE A 173 -3.29 7.95 -1.83
N ASP A 174 -3.55 8.11 -3.14
CA ASP A 174 -4.82 8.67 -3.64
C ASP A 174 -5.22 8.05 -4.99
N LEU A 175 -6.52 8.10 -5.31
CA LEU A 175 -7.10 7.62 -6.56
C LEU A 175 -7.92 8.74 -7.20
N LEU A 176 -7.60 9.08 -8.44
CA LEU A 176 -8.16 10.25 -9.14
C LEU A 176 -9.20 9.87 -10.19
N GLU A 177 -9.07 8.67 -10.75
CA GLU A 177 -9.99 8.10 -11.73
C GLU A 177 -9.89 6.57 -11.70
N VAL A 178 -11.02 5.91 -11.98
CA VAL A 178 -11.12 4.48 -12.26
C VAL A 178 -12.15 4.25 -13.37
N ASP A 179 -11.79 3.43 -14.36
CA ASP A 179 -12.65 3.00 -15.46
C ASP A 179 -13.39 4.16 -16.18
N GLY A 180 -12.72 5.31 -16.29
CA GLY A 180 -13.23 6.52 -16.94
C GLY A 180 -14.04 7.44 -16.03
N GLU A 181 -14.32 7.05 -14.77
CA GLU A 181 -15.06 7.84 -13.79
C GLU A 181 -14.12 8.68 -12.93
N SER A 182 -14.31 10.00 -12.95
CA SER A 182 -13.50 10.93 -12.16
C SER A 182 -13.87 10.88 -10.67
N LEU A 183 -12.85 10.84 -9.81
CA LEU A 183 -13.00 10.93 -8.36
C LEU A 183 -12.53 12.27 -7.79
N LEU A 184 -12.17 13.26 -8.62
CA LEU A 184 -11.54 14.50 -8.15
C LEU A 184 -12.42 15.29 -7.17
N GLU A 185 -13.74 15.28 -7.34
CA GLU A 185 -14.69 15.96 -6.46
C GLU A 185 -15.13 15.10 -5.26
N ILE A 186 -14.74 13.83 -5.22
CA ILE A 186 -15.09 12.88 -4.16
C ILE A 186 -14.21 13.16 -2.93
N PRO A 187 -14.76 13.13 -1.69
CA PRO A 187 -13.99 13.29 -0.46
C PRO A 187 -12.77 12.35 -0.34
N LEU A 188 -11.66 12.85 0.20
CA LEU A 188 -10.39 12.10 0.33
C LEU A 188 -10.56 10.72 0.95
N LEU A 189 -11.29 10.57 2.06
CA LEU A 189 -11.47 9.24 2.67
C LEU A 189 -12.23 8.27 1.79
N GLU A 190 -13.18 8.74 0.99
CA GLU A 190 -13.86 7.88 0.02
C GLU A 190 -12.93 7.48 -1.11
N ARG A 191 -12.10 8.41 -1.63
CA ARG A 191 -11.08 8.08 -2.65
C ARG A 191 -10.10 7.03 -2.14
N LYS A 192 -9.67 7.12 -0.89
CA LYS A 192 -8.83 6.11 -0.23
C LYS A 192 -9.51 4.76 -0.11
N ARG A 193 -10.78 4.73 0.29
CA ARG A 193 -11.57 3.49 0.34
C ARG A 193 -11.68 2.84 -1.05
N HIS A 194 -11.85 3.65 -2.10
CA HIS A 194 -11.84 3.16 -3.48
C HIS A 194 -10.45 2.64 -3.90
N LEU A 195 -9.37 3.35 -3.54
CA LEU A 195 -8.00 2.91 -3.79
C LEU A 195 -7.71 1.55 -3.14
N GLU A 196 -8.09 1.37 -1.87
CA GLU A 196 -7.91 0.11 -1.12
C GLU A 196 -8.66 -1.06 -1.76
N GLY A 197 -9.84 -0.82 -2.33
CA GLY A 197 -10.59 -1.84 -3.06
C GLY A 197 -10.06 -2.12 -4.47
N LEU A 198 -9.32 -1.19 -5.07
CA LEU A 198 -8.84 -1.26 -6.44
C LEU A 198 -7.44 -1.85 -6.56
N LEU A 199 -6.51 -1.44 -5.69
CA LEU A 199 -5.08 -1.72 -5.82
C LEU A 199 -4.63 -2.73 -4.76
N VAL A 200 -4.21 -3.91 -5.20
CA VAL A 200 -3.73 -4.95 -4.30
C VAL A 200 -2.27 -4.64 -3.88
N PRO A 201 -1.96 -4.58 -2.57
CA PRO A 201 -0.58 -4.41 -2.12
C PRO A 201 0.29 -5.60 -2.52
N SER A 202 1.52 -5.32 -2.95
CA SER A 202 2.49 -6.33 -3.35
C SER A 202 3.90 -5.92 -2.90
N VAL A 203 4.89 -6.68 -3.34
CA VAL A 203 6.28 -6.40 -3.01
C VAL A 203 6.76 -5.05 -3.57
N ASN A 204 6.24 -4.65 -4.74
CA ASN A 204 6.56 -3.39 -5.43
C ASN A 204 5.51 -2.30 -5.23
N VAL A 205 4.31 -2.63 -4.75
CA VAL A 205 3.18 -1.70 -4.63
C VAL A 205 2.73 -1.61 -3.18
N ARG A 206 2.72 -0.39 -2.61
CA ARG A 206 2.26 -0.15 -1.24
C ARG A 206 1.11 0.84 -1.22
N LEU A 207 0.12 0.55 -0.38
CA LEU A 207 -0.87 1.53 0.04
C LEU A 207 -0.31 2.28 1.25
N THR A 208 -0.33 3.61 1.18
CA THR A 208 0.17 4.46 2.25
C THR A 208 -0.80 4.41 3.44
N PRO A 209 -0.33 3.99 4.63
CA PRO A 209 -1.17 3.96 5.82
C PRO A 209 -1.51 5.38 6.26
N PHE A 210 -2.65 5.52 6.93
CA PHE A 210 -3.05 6.78 7.55
C PHE A 210 -3.74 6.55 8.89
N VAL A 211 -3.76 7.59 9.73
CA VAL A 211 -4.56 7.62 10.95
C VAL A 211 -5.43 8.85 11.03
N THR A 212 -6.56 8.73 11.72
CA THR A 212 -7.55 9.81 11.92
C THR A 212 -7.51 10.38 13.34
N ARG A 213 -6.73 9.78 14.25
CA ARG A 213 -6.68 10.12 15.68
C ARG A 213 -5.27 9.93 16.22
N GLY A 214 -4.94 10.65 17.30
CA GLY A 214 -3.64 10.53 17.96
C GLY A 214 -2.50 10.94 17.05
N LEU A 215 -2.68 12.01 16.27
CA LEU A 215 -1.78 12.36 15.17
C LEU A 215 -0.35 12.61 15.69
N ARG A 216 -0.22 13.21 16.87
CA ARG A 216 1.09 13.44 17.49
C ARG A 216 1.82 12.14 17.82
N SER A 217 1.17 11.23 18.54
CA SER A 217 1.77 9.95 18.93
C SER A 217 2.14 9.13 17.71
N TRP A 218 1.29 9.15 16.68
CA TRP A 218 1.57 8.43 15.44
C TRP A 218 2.74 9.03 14.64
N ARG A 219 2.88 10.36 14.65
CA ARG A 219 4.07 11.02 14.11
C ARG A 219 5.34 10.56 14.83
N GLU A 220 5.32 10.43 16.15
CA GLU A 220 6.47 9.94 16.91
C GLU A 220 6.87 8.51 16.49
N THR A 221 5.87 7.64 16.25
CA THR A 221 6.10 6.30 15.68
C THR A 221 6.72 6.37 14.28
N LEU A 222 6.20 7.22 13.39
CA LEU A 222 6.74 7.37 12.04
C LEU A 222 8.19 7.90 12.05
N VAL A 223 8.51 8.83 12.96
CA VAL A 223 9.88 9.32 13.15
C VAL A 223 10.82 8.19 13.59
N ALA A 224 10.37 7.33 14.51
CA ALA A 224 11.12 6.16 14.92
C ALA A 224 11.32 5.14 13.77
N GLN A 225 10.43 5.13 12.79
CA GLN A 225 10.53 4.34 11.55
C GLN A 225 11.35 5.04 10.44
N GLY A 226 11.93 6.21 10.71
CA GLY A 226 12.81 6.93 9.79
C GLY A 226 12.13 8.01 8.94
N PHE A 227 10.84 8.27 9.11
CA PHE A 227 10.17 9.38 8.41
C PHE A 227 10.43 10.71 9.10
N HIS A 228 11.07 11.64 8.39
CA HIS A 228 11.36 12.98 8.94
C HIS A 228 10.15 13.92 8.95
N ARG A 229 9.18 13.69 8.05
CA ARG A 229 7.99 14.53 7.86
C ARG A 229 6.74 13.66 7.74
N VAL A 230 5.60 14.30 7.96
CA VAL A 230 4.27 13.71 7.79
C VAL A 230 3.41 14.63 6.96
N VAL A 231 2.37 14.09 6.34
CA VAL A 231 1.38 14.85 5.57
C VAL A 231 0.06 14.83 6.32
N LEU A 232 -0.40 15.99 6.76
CA LEU A 232 -1.76 16.20 7.24
C LEU A 232 -2.67 16.47 6.06
N LYS A 233 -3.77 15.73 5.95
CA LYS A 233 -4.75 15.92 4.88
C LYS A 233 -6.16 16.06 5.43
N ASN A 234 -6.87 17.11 5.04
CA ASN A 234 -8.29 17.26 5.37
C ASN A 234 -9.07 16.07 4.79
N TRP A 235 -9.71 15.31 5.67
CA TRP A 235 -10.33 14.03 5.35
C TRP A 235 -11.51 14.11 4.36
N ASN A 236 -12.05 15.32 4.17
CA ASN A 236 -13.20 15.62 3.33
C ASN A 236 -12.84 16.52 2.13
N SER A 237 -11.54 16.73 1.86
CA SER A 237 -11.12 17.60 0.75
C SER A 237 -11.32 16.92 -0.60
N ALA A 238 -11.75 17.71 -1.59
CA ALA A 238 -11.60 17.35 -3.00
C ALA A 238 -10.11 17.30 -3.39
N TYR A 239 -9.80 16.65 -4.50
CA TYR A 239 -8.46 16.71 -5.09
C TYR A 239 -8.34 17.98 -5.94
N ALA A 240 -7.21 18.69 -5.81
CA ALA A 240 -6.95 19.94 -6.50
C ALA A 240 -5.73 19.80 -7.43
N PRO A 241 -5.91 19.30 -8.68
CA PRO A 241 -4.79 19.02 -9.58
C PRO A 241 -3.89 20.23 -9.80
N GLY A 242 -2.58 20.05 -9.66
CA GLY A 242 -1.56 21.06 -9.87
C GLY A 242 -1.57 22.26 -8.91
N ARG A 243 -2.56 22.37 -8.01
CA ARG A 243 -2.73 23.52 -7.11
C ARG A 243 -2.24 23.21 -5.70
N THR A 244 -1.84 24.26 -5.01
CA THR A 244 -1.57 24.23 -3.56
C THR A 244 -2.79 24.74 -2.80
N THR A 245 -3.31 23.95 -1.86
CA THR A 245 -4.41 24.35 -0.96
C THR A 245 -4.02 24.20 0.51
N ASP A 246 -4.92 24.60 1.41
CA ASP A 246 -4.77 24.42 2.86
C ASP A 246 -5.06 22.99 3.32
N ASP A 247 -5.66 22.18 2.45
CA ASP A 247 -6.12 20.84 2.80
C ASP A 247 -4.97 19.87 3.02
N TRP A 248 -3.82 20.09 2.39
CA TRP A 248 -2.68 19.17 2.40
C TRP A 248 -1.44 19.90 2.90
N LEU A 249 -0.97 19.52 4.09
CA LEU A 249 0.12 20.16 4.79
C LEU A 249 1.23 19.14 5.07
N VAL A 250 2.42 19.34 4.51
CA VAL A 250 3.63 18.60 4.89
C VAL A 250 4.23 19.31 6.10
N VAL A 251 4.43 18.57 7.20
CA VAL A 251 4.91 19.12 8.47
C VAL A 251 6.05 18.30 9.06
N GLU A 252 7.03 18.97 9.66
CA GLU A 252 8.07 18.33 10.46
C GLU A 252 7.61 18.09 11.89
N LYS A 253 6.81 19.01 12.46
CA LYS A 253 6.35 19.00 13.86
C LYS A 253 4.83 19.12 14.03
N ILE A 254 4.29 18.36 14.98
CA ILE A 254 2.90 18.47 15.46
C ILE A 254 2.91 18.82 16.94
N SER A 255 2.32 19.97 17.30
CA SER A 255 2.25 20.48 18.67
C SER A 255 0.93 20.13 19.37
N GLY A 256 0.87 20.43 20.67
CA GLY A 256 -0.37 20.64 21.43
C GLY A 256 -1.47 21.31 20.61
N ALA A 257 -2.72 20.83 20.72
CA ALA A 257 -3.84 21.73 20.51
C ALA A 257 -3.70 22.89 21.51
N ARG A 258 -3.83 24.12 21.03
CA ARG A 258 -3.85 25.31 21.89
C ARG A 258 -5.25 25.50 22.46
#